data_AF-A0A7C5XAY7-F1
#
_entry.id   AF-A0A7C5XAY7-F1
#
_cell.length_a   1.000
_cell.length_b   1.000
_cell.length_c   1.000
_cell.angle_alpha   90.00
_cell.angle_beta   90.00
_cell.angle_gamma   90.00
#
_symmetry.space_group_name_H-M   'P 1'
#
loop_
_entity.id
_entity.type
_entity.pdbx_description
1 polymer ?
#
loop_
_entity_poly.entity_id
_entity_poly.type
_entity_poly.pdbx_seq_one_letter_code
_entity_poly.pdbx_strand_id
1 'polypeptide(L)' 'MTEITFEEFQKLDMRVGKVLEASQIPGSRNLIKMIVDFGTE' A
#
# COMPACT_ATOMS: atom_id res chain seq x y z
N MET A 1 1.16 -9.87 23.64
CA MET A 1 0.95 -9.76 22.19
C MET A 1 -0.42 -10.33 21.93
N THR A 2 -1.28 -9.62 21.19
CA THR A 2 -2.62 -10.11 20.85
C THR A 2 -2.51 -10.80 19.51
N GLU A 3 -2.87 -12.08 19.45
CA GLU A 3 -2.87 -12.86 18.22
C GLU A 3 -4.22 -12.70 17.50
N ILE A 4 -4.20 -12.85 16.18
CA ILE A 4 -5.40 -12.84 15.32
C ILE A 4 -5.57 -14.19 14.65
N THR A 5 -6.80 -14.53 14.27
CA THR A 5 -7.08 -15.76 13.53
C THR A 5 -6.61 -15.65 12.07
N PHE A 6 -6.35 -16.80 11.43
CA PHE A 6 -6.00 -16.82 10.01
C PHE A 6 -7.12 -16.25 9.12
N GLU A 7 -8.39 -16.54 9.46
CA GLU A 7 -9.55 -16.00 8.74
C GLU A 7 -9.63 -14.47 8.82
N GLU A 8 -9.30 -13.88 9.97
CA GLU A 8 -9.20 -12.43 10.10
C GLU A 8 -8.06 -11.85 9.27
N PHE A 9 -6.91 -12.54 9.22
CA PHE A 9 -5.79 -12.14 8.37
C PHE A 9 -6.14 -12.19 6.88
N GLN A 10 -6.86 -13.22 6.43
CA GLN A 10 -7.27 -13.37 5.02
C GLN A 10 -8.20 -12.26 4.52
N LYS A 11 -8.85 -11.50 5.40
CA LYS A 11 -9.67 -10.34 5.02
C LYS A 11 -8.84 -9.14 4.54
N LEU A 12 -7.53 -9.13 4.80
CA LEU A 12 -6.62 -8.11 4.31
C LEU A 12 -6.29 -8.36 2.84
N ASP A 13 -6.68 -7.44 1.96
CA ASP A 13 -6.27 -7.45 0.55
C ASP A 13 -4.90 -6.77 0.40
N MET A 14 -3.84 -7.58 0.41
CA MET A 14 -2.47 -7.12 0.16
C MET A 14 -2.02 -7.57 -1.23
N ARG A 15 -1.56 -6.62 -2.04
CA ARG A 15 -1.12 -6.86 -3.42
C ARG A 15 0.27 -6.32 -3.69
N VAL A 16 0.95 -6.94 -4.66
CA VAL A 16 2.18 -6.43 -5.23
C VAL A 16 1.84 -5.47 -6.35
N GLY A 17 2.37 -4.25 -6.30
CA GLY A 17 2.17 -3.22 -7.33
C GLY A 17 3.49 -2.60 -7.77
N LYS A 18 3.56 -2.18 -9.03
CA LYS A 18 4.68 -1.45 -9.60
C LYS A 18 4.45 0.05 -9.43
N VAL A 19 5.41 0.75 -8.81
CA VAL A 19 5.38 2.22 -8.74
C VAL A 19 5.69 2.79 -10.12
N LEU A 20 4.73 3.47 -10.72
CA LEU A 20 4.90 4.17 -12.00
C LEU A 20 5.48 5.57 -11.79
N GLU A 21 5.04 6.27 -10.74
CA GLU A 21 5.52 7.61 -10.40
C GLU A 21 5.59 7.79 -8.88
N ALA A 22 6.54 8.61 -8.42
CA ALA A 22 6.66 9.04 -7.03
C ALA A 22 7.09 10.51 -6.97
N SER A 23 6.39 11.32 -6.17
CA SER A 23 6.69 12.75 -6.02
C SER A 23 6.54 13.22 -4.57
N GLN A 24 7.30 14.24 -4.19
CA GLN A 24 7.15 14.89 -2.89
C GLN A 24 5.89 15.75 -2.87
N ILE A 25 5.15 15.72 -1.76
CA ILE A 25 4.02 16.62 -1.56
C ILE A 25 4.55 17.94 -0.96
N PRO A 26 4.40 19.08 -1.66
CA PRO A 26 4.86 20.38 -1.14
C PRO A 26 4.28 20.68 0.25
N GLY A 27 5.13 21.17 1.15
CA GLY A 27 4.74 21.49 2.53
C GLY A 27 4.61 20.27 3.46
N SER A 28 4.81 19.05 2.95
CA SER A 28 4.89 17.86 3.79
C SER A 28 6.33 17.52 4.14
N ARG A 29 6.56 17.13 5.40
CA ARG A 29 7.87 16.64 5.85
C ARG A 29 8.13 15.19 5.42
N ASN A 30 7.09 14.35 5.37
CA ASN A 30 7.22 12.89 5.30
C ASN A 30 6.29 12.21 4.28
N LEU A 31 5.53 12.95 3.47
CA LEU A 31 4.59 12.35 2.52
C LEU A 31 5.17 12.28 1.11
N ILE A 32 4.97 11.13 0.47
CA ILE A 32 5.28 10.87 -0.93
C ILE A 32 3.98 10.45 -1.62
N LYS A 33 3.62 11.14 -2.71
CA LYS A 33 2.52 10.75 -3.58
C LYS A 33 3.05 9.72 -4.58
N MET A 34 2.47 8.54 -4.60
CA MET A 34 2.83 7.47 -5.54
C MET A 34 1.65 7.13 -6.44
N ILE A 35 1.93 6.88 -7.72
CA ILE A 35 1.01 6.23 -8.66
C ILE A 35 1.51 4.80 -8.80
N VAL A 36 0.68 3.84 -8.42
CA VAL A 36 1.03 2.41 -8.38
C VAL A 36 0.08 1.65 -9.28
N ASP A 37 0.65 0.84 -10.17
CA ASP A 37 -0.06 -0.09 -11.03
C ASP A 37 -0.05 -1.47 -10.38
N PHE A 38 -1.24 -2.03 -10.15
CA PHE A 38 -1.42 -3.37 -9.57
C PHE A 38 -1.70 -4.44 -10.63
N GLY A 39 -1.62 -4.09 -11.93
CA GLY A 39 -2.04 -4.97 -13.01
C GLY A 39 -3.57 -5.01 -13.16
N THR A 40 -4.04 -5.96 -13.97
CA THR A 40 -5.46 -6.09 -14.35
C THR A 40 -6.17 -7.30 -13.75
N GLU A 41 -5.61 -7.95 -12.74
CA GLU A 41 -6.25 -9.06 -11.99
C GLU A 41 -6.39 -8.75 -10.49
#